data_AF-A0A7C5J9X5-F1
#
_entry.id   AF-A0A7C5J9X5-F1
#
_cell.length_a   1.000
_cell.length_b   1.000
_cell.length_c   1.000
_cell.angle_alpha   90.00
_cell.angle_beta   90.00
_cell.angle_gamma   90.00
#
_symmetry.space_group_name_H-M   'P 1'
#
loop_
_entity.id
_entity.type
_entity.pdbx_description
1 polymer ?
#
loop_
_entity_poly.entity_id
_entity_poly.type
_entity_poly.pdbx_seq_one_letter_code
_entity_poly.pdbx_strand_id
1 'polypeptide(L)'
;MKTTSYRLQTEIEHLTPTSQQDWFRNYLKEVLESDKPYYVKSDYIALSFMELDNKIDYLTSEIKTLTELKKKLQQAKTLGLEIAAETLQQYGIEKMEGTAISSLTIAPAKQKTKETIRIKDPHKVMELGYVSFSVDEKAVKEALKHQEMLDQLDPYVDVSYEE
;
A
#
# COMPACT_ATOMS: atom_id res chain seq x y z
N MET A 1 -12.97 11.99 28.84
CA MET A 1 -11.96 13.04 28.57
C MET A 1 -11.98 14.03 29.73
N LYS A 2 -10.86 14.25 30.43
CA LYS A 2 -10.80 15.33 31.43
C LYS A 2 -10.87 16.68 30.72
N THR A 3 -11.52 17.66 31.35
CA THR A 3 -11.84 18.99 30.78
C THR A 3 -10.77 20.05 31.03
N THR A 4 -9.62 19.68 31.61
CA THR A 4 -8.55 20.64 31.87
C THR A 4 -7.80 20.94 30.57
N SER A 5 -8.23 21.98 29.87
CA SER A 5 -7.55 22.49 28.69
C SER A 5 -6.43 23.43 29.11
N TYR A 6 -5.18 22.97 29.04
CA TYR A 6 -4.04 23.87 29.20
C TYR A 6 -3.89 24.70 27.93
N ARG A 7 -3.73 26.02 28.07
CA ARG A 7 -3.51 26.87 26.88
C ARG A 7 -2.28 26.40 26.12
N LEU A 8 -1.16 26.11 26.81
CA LEU A 8 0.06 25.60 26.21
C LEU A 8 -0.16 24.31 25.39
N GLN A 9 -1.04 23.41 25.83
CA GLN A 9 -1.41 22.23 25.05
C GLN A 9 -1.97 22.63 23.67
N THR A 10 -2.94 23.55 23.63
CA THR A 10 -3.53 24.04 22.37
C THR A 10 -2.47 24.68 21.47
N GLU A 11 -1.54 25.43 22.05
CA GLU A 11 -0.44 26.06 21.31
C GLU A 11 0.52 25.01 20.72
N ILE A 12 0.76 23.90 21.41
CA ILE A 12 1.55 22.77 20.90
C ILE A 12 0.82 22.06 19.75
N GLU A 13 -0.50 21.88 19.85
CA GLU A 13 -1.32 21.20 18.82
C GLU A 13 -1.30 21.94 17.47
N HIS A 14 -1.11 23.25 17.48
CA HIS A 14 -1.05 24.05 16.26
C HIS A 14 0.33 24.08 15.61
N LEU A 15 1.39 23.60 16.29
CA LEU A 15 2.76 23.68 15.78
C LEU A 15 2.90 22.98 14.43
N THR A 16 3.35 23.76 13.45
CA THR A 16 3.75 23.26 12.15
C THR A 16 5.26 23.40 11.95
N PRO A 17 5.91 22.53 11.15
CA PRO A 17 7.37 22.54 10.97
C PRO A 17 7.95 23.86 10.47
N THR A 18 7.15 24.66 9.76
CA THR A 18 7.68 25.65 8.80
C THR A 18 7.63 27.11 9.29
N SER A 19 6.83 27.49 10.30
CA SER A 19 6.68 28.93 10.62
C SER A 19 6.41 29.32 12.08
N GLN A 20 6.25 28.38 13.01
CA GLN A 20 5.69 28.69 14.34
C GLN A 20 6.64 28.43 15.51
N GLN A 21 7.89 28.04 15.22
CA GLN A 21 8.87 27.71 16.26
C GLN A 21 9.25 28.94 17.11
N ASP A 22 9.42 30.11 16.49
CA ASP A 22 9.79 31.33 17.22
C ASP A 22 8.65 31.84 18.11
N TRP A 23 7.42 31.79 17.60
CA TRP A 23 6.24 32.12 18.36
C TRP A 23 6.11 31.22 19.60
N PHE A 24 6.30 29.91 19.43
CA PHE A 24 6.25 28.95 20.54
C PHE A 24 7.37 29.15 21.56
N ARG A 25 8.59 29.43 21.09
CA ARG A 25 9.72 29.77 21.96
C ARG A 25 9.42 31.01 22.79
N ASN A 26 8.80 32.04 22.20
CA ASN A 26 8.41 33.25 22.92
C ASN A 26 7.32 32.95 23.94
N TYR A 27 6.31 32.17 23.59
CA TYR A 27 5.27 31.76 24.55
C TYR A 27 5.84 30.96 25.73
N LEU A 28 6.80 30.05 25.49
CA LEU A 28 7.51 29.36 26.57
C LEU A 28 8.30 30.32 27.46
N LYS A 29 8.95 31.34 26.88
CA LYS A 29 9.63 32.39 27.67
C LYS A 29 8.63 33.13 28.55
N GLU A 30 7.47 33.54 28.03
CA GLU A 30 6.42 34.20 28.83
C GLU A 30 5.97 33.33 30.01
N VAL A 31 5.82 32.02 29.81
CA VAL A 31 5.49 31.07 30.89
C VAL A 31 6.59 31.04 31.95
N LEU A 32 7.86 30.99 31.52
CA LEU A 32 9.02 30.95 32.41
C LEU A 32 9.27 32.27 33.15
N GLU A 33 8.97 33.40 32.52
CA GLU A 33 9.12 34.77 33.05
C GLU A 33 7.92 35.20 33.91
N SER A 34 6.83 34.44 33.92
CA SER A 34 5.67 34.72 34.78
C SER A 34 6.03 34.75 36.28
N ASP A 35 5.25 35.45 37.10
CA ASP A 35 5.46 35.56 38.55
C ASP A 35 5.12 34.27 39.34
N LYS A 36 4.90 33.15 38.63
CA LYS A 36 4.56 31.87 39.25
C LYS A 36 5.79 31.18 39.84
N PRO A 37 5.65 30.39 40.93
CA PRO A 37 6.73 29.55 41.43
C PRO A 37 7.23 28.55 40.38
N TYR A 38 8.52 28.20 40.44
CA TYR A 38 9.16 27.30 39.47
C TYR A 38 8.48 25.93 39.34
N TYR A 39 8.04 25.34 40.44
CA TYR A 39 7.36 24.04 40.40
C TYR A 39 6.03 24.11 39.64
N VAL A 40 5.25 25.19 39.81
CA VAL A 40 3.98 25.39 39.09
C VAL A 40 4.21 25.55 37.58
N LYS A 41 5.28 26.26 37.19
CA LYS A 41 5.67 26.39 35.78
C LYS A 41 6.04 25.04 35.17
N SER A 42 6.84 24.25 35.90
CA SER A 42 7.24 22.90 35.50
C SER A 42 6.03 21.99 35.34
N ASP A 43 5.14 21.96 36.34
CA ASP A 43 3.92 21.15 36.30
C ASP A 43 3.02 21.56 35.14
N TYR A 44 2.84 22.86 34.91
CA TYR A 44 2.05 23.36 33.78
C TYR A 44 2.59 22.87 32.42
N ILE A 45 3.90 22.91 32.22
CA ILE A 45 4.52 22.41 30.99
C ILE A 45 4.37 20.89 30.90
N ALA A 46 4.73 20.15 31.95
CA ALA A 46 4.68 18.69 31.97
C ALA A 46 3.25 18.16 31.75
N LEU A 47 2.27 18.73 32.45
CA LEU A 47 0.86 18.35 32.31
C LEU A 47 0.33 18.66 30.91
N SER A 48 0.78 19.75 30.28
CA SER A 48 0.37 20.08 28.89
C SER A 48 0.84 19.01 27.90
N PHE A 49 2.07 18.49 28.03
CA PHE A 49 2.56 17.40 27.21
C PHE A 49 1.90 16.06 27.55
N MET A 50 1.71 15.77 28.85
CA MET A 50 1.04 14.54 29.28
C MET A 50 -0.42 14.45 28.76
N GLU A 51 -1.12 15.57 28.63
CA GLU A 51 -2.45 15.58 28.01
C GLU A 51 -2.41 15.28 26.50
N LEU A 52 -1.31 15.61 25.80
CA LEU A 52 -1.12 15.19 24.40
C LEU A 52 -0.89 13.69 24.33
N ASP A 53 -0.06 13.12 25.21
CA ASP A 53 0.16 11.68 25.29
C ASP A 53 -1.16 10.95 25.56
N ASN A 54 -1.96 11.43 26.53
CA ASN A 54 -3.29 10.88 26.82
C ASN A 54 -4.23 10.92 25.60
N LYS A 55 -4.21 12.02 24.83
CA LYS A 55 -5.00 12.13 23.58
C LYS A 55 -4.51 11.14 22.52
N ILE A 56 -3.19 10.99 22.35
CA ILE A 56 -2.59 10.05 21.41
C ILE A 56 -2.95 8.61 21.79
N ASP A 57 -2.85 8.25 23.06
CA ASP A 57 -3.20 6.92 23.57
C ASP A 57 -4.68 6.60 23.36
N TYR A 58 -5.56 7.56 23.66
CA TYR A 58 -6.98 7.43 23.40
C TYR A 58 -7.26 7.18 21.91
N LEU A 59 -6.72 8.03 21.03
CA LEU A 59 -6.90 7.88 19.58
C LEU A 59 -6.34 6.54 19.08
N THR A 60 -5.21 6.10 19.61
CA THR A 60 -4.61 4.80 19.29
C THR A 60 -5.55 3.65 19.68
N SER A 61 -6.17 3.72 20.85
CA SER A 61 -7.14 2.72 21.31
C SER A 61 -8.39 2.69 20.41
N GLU A 62 -8.93 3.85 20.06
CA GLU A 62 -10.10 3.98 19.18
C GLU A 62 -9.80 3.45 17.77
N ILE A 63 -8.63 3.77 17.21
CA ILE A 63 -8.18 3.25 15.91
C ILE A 63 -8.13 1.73 15.92
N LYS A 64 -7.63 1.11 16.99
CA LYS A 64 -7.62 -0.34 17.15
C LYS A 64 -9.03 -0.91 17.12
N THR A 65 -9.95 -0.37 17.91
CA THR A 65 -11.35 -0.82 17.96
C THR A 65 -12.05 -0.66 16.60
N LEU A 66 -11.87 0.48 15.92
CA LEU A 66 -12.43 0.72 14.59
C LEU A 66 -11.87 -0.25 13.54
N THR A 67 -10.59 -0.59 13.63
CA THR A 67 -9.93 -1.54 12.73
C THR A 67 -10.48 -2.96 12.93
N GLU A 68 -10.67 -3.38 14.18
CA GLU A 68 -11.29 -4.66 14.52
C GLU A 68 -12.74 -4.73 14.04
N LEU A 69 -13.53 -3.67 14.27
CA LEU A 69 -14.90 -3.58 13.80
C LEU A 69 -15.00 -3.65 12.27
N LYS A 70 -14.12 -2.93 11.56
CA LYS A 70 -14.03 -3.00 10.10
C LYS A 70 -13.79 -4.43 9.62
N LYS A 71 -12.84 -5.15 10.24
CA LYS A 71 -12.55 -6.56 9.89
C LYS A 71 -13.75 -7.46 10.14
N LYS A 72 -14.43 -7.30 11.28
CA LYS A 72 -15.66 -8.06 11.60
C LYS A 72 -16.76 -7.83 10.58
N LEU A 73 -17.00 -6.58 10.17
CA LEU A 73 -18.00 -6.24 9.16
C LEU A 73 -17.65 -6.81 7.78
N GLN A 74 -16.38 -6.78 7.39
CA GLN A 74 -15.92 -7.40 6.15
C GLN A 74 -16.14 -8.92 6.14
N GLN A 75 -15.79 -9.60 7.24
CA GLN A 75 -16.02 -11.04 7.38
C GLN A 75 -17.51 -11.39 7.35
N ALA A 76 -18.34 -10.65 8.10
CA ALA A 76 -19.78 -10.86 8.13
C ALA A 76 -20.41 -10.64 6.74
N LYS A 77 -19.94 -9.63 5.99
CA LYS A 77 -20.39 -9.39 4.61
C LYS A 77 -20.06 -10.56 3.69
N THR A 78 -18.83 -11.06 3.73
CA THR A 78 -18.41 -12.21 2.90
C THR A 78 -19.25 -13.44 3.24
N LEU A 79 -19.35 -13.79 4.52
CA LEU A 79 -20.15 -14.93 4.97
C LEU A 79 -21.62 -14.78 4.59
N GLY A 80 -22.19 -13.59 4.75
CA GLY A 80 -23.58 -13.31 4.37
C GLY A 80 -23.81 -13.48 2.87
N LEU A 81 -22.86 -13.09 2.03
CA LEU A 81 -22.94 -13.30 0.58
C LEU A 81 -22.81 -14.77 0.19
N GLU A 82 -21.95 -15.54 0.87
CA GLU A 82 -21.81 -16.98 0.66
C GLU A 82 -23.10 -17.71 1.01
N ILE A 83 -23.65 -17.47 2.22
CA ILE A 83 -24.92 -18.05 2.67
C ILE A 83 -26.06 -17.66 1.73
N ALA A 84 -26.12 -16.38 1.30
CA ALA A 84 -27.14 -15.93 0.36
C ALA A 84 -27.04 -16.66 -0.99
N ALA A 85 -25.82 -16.83 -1.52
CA ALA A 85 -25.60 -17.57 -2.76
C ALA A 85 -26.00 -19.05 -2.63
N GLU A 86 -25.60 -19.72 -1.55
CA GLU A 86 -25.99 -21.12 -1.27
C GLU A 86 -27.50 -21.26 -1.17
N THR A 87 -28.16 -20.35 -0.45
CA THR A 87 -29.62 -20.36 -0.29
C THR A 87 -30.30 -20.17 -1.64
N LEU A 88 -29.92 -19.15 -2.41
CA LEU A 88 -30.49 -18.91 -3.73
C LEU A 88 -30.30 -20.10 -4.67
N GLN A 89 -29.14 -20.77 -4.62
CA GLN A 89 -28.89 -21.99 -5.37
C GLN A 89 -29.83 -23.14 -4.97
N GLN A 90 -30.10 -23.33 -3.68
CA GLN A 90 -31.06 -24.33 -3.19
C GLN A 90 -32.48 -24.08 -3.70
N TYR A 91 -32.88 -22.82 -3.87
CA TYR A 91 -34.15 -22.42 -4.46
C TYR A 91 -34.15 -22.41 -6.00
N GLY A 92 -33.01 -22.71 -6.64
CA GLY A 92 -32.87 -22.68 -8.10
C GLY A 92 -32.90 -21.27 -8.70
N ILE A 93 -32.59 -20.24 -7.89
CA ILE A 93 -32.63 -18.83 -8.31
C ILE A 93 -31.21 -18.40 -8.71
N GLU A 94 -30.97 -18.21 -10.01
CA GLU A 94 -29.67 -17.76 -10.52
C GLU A 94 -29.49 -16.24 -10.47
N LYS A 95 -30.58 -15.49 -10.63
CA LYS A 95 -30.59 -14.02 -10.65
C LYS A 95 -31.85 -13.47 -9.99
N MET A 96 -31.68 -12.42 -9.20
CA MET A 96 -32.76 -11.58 -8.67
C MET A 96 -32.56 -10.13 -9.08
N GLU A 97 -33.63 -9.45 -9.47
CA GLU A 97 -33.59 -8.02 -9.79
C GLU A 97 -34.15 -7.20 -8.63
N GLY A 98 -33.53 -6.05 -8.37
CA GLY A 98 -33.93 -5.15 -7.30
C GLY A 98 -34.23 -3.76 -7.85
N THR A 99 -35.05 -3.01 -7.11
CA THR A 99 -35.38 -1.62 -7.42
C THR A 99 -34.27 -0.66 -6.99
N ALA A 100 -33.57 -0.97 -5.89
CA ALA A 100 -32.44 -0.19 -5.38
C ALA A 100 -31.06 -0.71 -5.85
N ILE A 101 -30.95 -2.00 -6.18
CA ILE A 101 -29.75 -2.63 -6.73
C ILE A 101 -30.17 -3.34 -8.00
N SER A 102 -29.58 -2.99 -9.14
CA SER A 102 -30.03 -3.43 -10.47
C SER A 102 -30.16 -4.95 -10.59
N SER A 103 -29.24 -5.73 -10.01
CA SER A 103 -29.41 -7.18 -9.87
C SER A 103 -28.43 -7.80 -8.88
N LEU A 104 -28.82 -8.96 -8.35
CA LEU A 104 -27.99 -9.91 -7.63
C LEU A 104 -27.93 -11.20 -8.47
N THR A 105 -26.75 -11.60 -8.91
CA THR A 105 -26.54 -12.78 -9.76
C THR A 105 -25.54 -13.71 -9.09
N ILE A 106 -25.86 -15.01 -9.03
CA ILE A 106 -24.89 -16.03 -8.61
C ILE A 106 -23.88 -16.20 -9.75
N ALA A 107 -22.63 -15.84 -9.50
CA ALA A 107 -21.56 -16.08 -10.46
C ALA A 107 -21.10 -17.55 -10.35
N PRO A 108 -20.96 -18.27 -11.48
CA PRO A 108 -20.34 -19.59 -11.45
C PRO A 108 -18.91 -19.49 -10.91
N ALA A 109 -18.49 -20.50 -10.15
CA ALA A 109 -17.13 -20.55 -9.61
C ALA A 109 -16.12 -20.44 -10.76
N LYS A 110 -15.34 -19.34 -10.80
CA LYS A 110 -14.21 -19.24 -11.72
C LYS A 110 -13.19 -20.30 -11.29
N GLN A 111 -13.15 -21.43 -11.99
CA GLN A 111 -12.03 -22.36 -11.91
C GLN A 111 -10.79 -21.61 -12.41
N LYS A 112 -10.06 -20.95 -11.51
CA LYS A 112 -8.69 -20.53 -11.77
C LYS A 112 -7.85 -21.80 -11.70
N THR A 113 -7.81 -22.56 -12.78
CA THR A 113 -6.71 -23.50 -13.03
C THR A 113 -5.43 -22.66 -13.09
N LYS A 114 -4.75 -22.51 -11.93
CA LYS A 114 -3.35 -22.09 -11.91
C LYS A 114 -2.58 -23.27 -12.51
N GLU A 115 -2.42 -23.27 -13.83
CA GLU A 115 -1.53 -24.20 -14.51
C GLU A 115 -0.09 -23.83 -14.14
N THR A 116 0.42 -24.37 -13.02
CA THR A 116 1.85 -24.35 -12.74
C THR A 116 2.51 -25.42 -13.60
N ILE A 117 3.00 -25.02 -14.77
CA ILE A 117 3.82 -25.87 -15.63
C ILE A 117 5.18 -26.05 -14.97
N ARG A 118 5.52 -27.27 -14.54
CA ARG A 118 6.89 -27.66 -14.16
C ARG A 118 7.54 -28.38 -15.34
N ILE A 119 8.52 -27.74 -15.98
CA ILE A 119 9.33 -28.35 -17.03
C ILE A 119 10.30 -29.33 -16.36
N LYS A 120 10.10 -30.63 -16.59
CA LYS A 120 10.94 -31.70 -16.02
C LYS A 120 12.26 -31.87 -16.78
N ASP A 121 12.23 -31.68 -18.09
CA ASP A 121 13.37 -31.81 -18.99
C ASP A 121 13.36 -30.64 -19.99
N PRO A 122 14.16 -29.60 -19.72
CA PRO A 122 14.24 -28.43 -20.59
C PRO A 122 14.69 -28.78 -22.01
N HIS A 123 15.69 -29.66 -22.19
CA HIS A 123 16.29 -29.91 -23.50
C HIS A 123 15.30 -30.55 -24.46
N LYS A 124 14.53 -31.54 -23.99
CA LYS A 124 13.52 -32.20 -24.82
C LYS A 124 12.36 -31.27 -25.17
N VAL A 125 11.98 -30.38 -24.26
CA VAL A 125 10.97 -29.34 -24.53
C VAL A 125 11.49 -28.34 -25.56
N MET A 126 12.79 -28.03 -25.53
CA MET A 126 13.42 -27.18 -26.53
C MET A 126 13.47 -27.85 -27.91
N GLU A 127 13.83 -29.14 -27.99
CA GLU A 127 13.79 -29.93 -29.22
C GLU A 127 12.38 -30.01 -29.84
N LEU A 128 11.34 -30.03 -29.01
CA LEU A 128 9.94 -30.01 -29.44
C LEU A 128 9.48 -28.64 -29.98
N GLY A 129 10.37 -27.64 -30.04
CA GLY A 129 10.08 -26.34 -30.64
C GLY A 129 9.45 -25.32 -29.69
N TYR A 130 9.39 -25.60 -28.39
CA TYR A 130 8.93 -24.63 -27.37
C TYR A 130 10.07 -23.68 -26.96
N VAL A 131 10.68 -23.00 -27.94
CA VAL A 131 11.76 -22.03 -27.75
C VAL A 131 11.48 -20.74 -28.53
N SER A 132 11.93 -19.60 -28.00
CA SER A 132 12.03 -18.37 -28.78
C SER A 132 13.46 -18.21 -29.28
N PHE A 133 13.66 -18.18 -30.59
CA PHE A 133 14.96 -17.85 -31.18
C PHE A 133 15.08 -16.33 -31.31
N SER A 134 16.12 -15.76 -30.69
CA SER A 134 16.52 -14.36 -30.88
C SER A 134 17.98 -14.34 -31.35
N VAL A 135 18.31 -13.41 -32.24
CA VAL A 135 19.68 -13.25 -32.73
C VAL A 135 20.56 -12.74 -31.58
N ASP A 136 21.70 -13.39 -31.33
CA ASP A 136 22.66 -12.92 -30.34
C ASP A 136 23.49 -11.78 -30.92
N GLU A 137 23.04 -10.55 -30.66
CA GLU A 137 23.70 -9.33 -31.11
C GLU A 137 25.15 -9.21 -30.61
N LYS A 138 25.52 -9.83 -29.49
CA LYS A 138 26.89 -9.77 -28.98
C LYS A 138 27.81 -10.67 -29.78
N ALA A 139 27.38 -11.90 -30.06
CA ALA A 139 28.12 -12.81 -30.92
C ALA A 139 28.27 -12.25 -32.35
N VAL A 140 27.23 -11.62 -32.88
CA VAL A 140 27.29 -10.94 -34.19
C VAL A 140 28.30 -9.78 -34.16
N LYS A 141 28.30 -8.94 -33.11
CA LYS A 141 29.28 -7.84 -32.95
C LYS A 141 30.72 -8.33 -32.81
N GLU A 142 30.94 -9.50 -32.20
CA GLU A 142 32.28 -10.10 -32.11
C GLU A 142 32.72 -10.70 -33.45
N ALA A 143 31.82 -11.36 -34.17
CA ALA A 143 32.10 -11.89 -35.51
C ALA A 143 32.43 -10.78 -36.52
N LEU A 144 31.78 -9.62 -36.41
CA LEU A 144 32.10 -8.42 -37.23
C LEU A 144 33.51 -7.86 -37.00
N LYS A 145 34.27 -8.33 -35.98
CA LYS A 145 35.68 -7.95 -35.79
C LYS A 145 36.65 -8.83 -36.59
N HIS A 146 36.20 -9.98 -37.09
CA HIS A 146 37.01 -10.92 -37.85
C HIS A 146 36.68 -10.83 -39.33
N GLN A 147 37.70 -10.55 -40.16
CA GLN A 147 37.55 -10.23 -41.58
C GLN A 147 36.90 -11.36 -42.41
N GLU A 148 37.13 -12.63 -42.02
CA GLU A 148 36.53 -13.81 -42.69
C GLU A 148 35.03 -13.99 -42.38
N MET A 149 34.56 -13.50 -41.24
CA MET A 149 33.15 -13.61 -40.81
C MET A 149 32.32 -12.41 -41.26
N LEU A 150 32.98 -11.28 -41.55
CA LEU A 150 32.40 -10.10 -42.19
C LEU A 150 31.80 -10.44 -43.55
N ASP A 151 32.55 -11.11 -44.42
CA ASP A 151 32.09 -11.50 -45.77
C ASP A 151 30.84 -12.39 -45.75
N GLN A 152 30.63 -13.15 -44.67
CA GLN A 152 29.48 -14.04 -44.50
C GLN A 152 28.27 -13.34 -43.87
N LEU A 153 28.50 -12.29 -43.07
CA LEU A 153 27.46 -11.52 -42.37
C LEU A 153 27.00 -10.28 -43.17
N ASP A 154 27.81 -9.81 -44.12
CA ASP A 154 27.56 -8.65 -44.99
C ASP A 154 26.20 -8.69 -45.72
N PRO A 155 25.70 -9.85 -46.22
CA PRO A 155 24.39 -9.90 -46.88
C PRO A 155 23.20 -9.80 -45.92
N TYR A 156 23.43 -9.93 -44.60
CA TYR A 156 22.38 -10.15 -43.60
C TYR A 156 22.36 -9.11 -42.47
N VAL A 157 23.37 -8.24 -42.38
CA VAL A 157 23.49 -7.24 -41.31
C VAL A 157 23.89 -5.90 -41.92
N ASP A 158 23.09 -4.86 -41.69
CA ASP A 158 23.43 -3.48 -42.06
C ASP A 158 24.06 -2.78 -40.85
N VAL A 159 25.27 -2.26 -41.00
CA VAL A 159 26.05 -1.65 -39.91
C VAL A 159 26.25 -0.17 -40.18
N SER A 160 25.45 0.67 -39.54
CA SER A 160 25.62 2.13 -39.55
C SER A 160 26.50 2.57 -38.37
N TYR A 161 27.58 3.31 -38.66
CA TYR A 161 28.41 3.96 -37.65
C TYR A 161 27.94 5.41 -37.49
N GLU A 162 27.41 5.77 -36.32
CA GLU A 162 27.22 7.18 -35.94
C GLU A 162 28.55 7.68 -35.34
N GLU A 163 29.08 8.80 -35.86
CA GLU A 163 30.22 9.55 -35.29
C GLU A 163 29.80 10.37 -34.06
#